data_AF-A0A939Y276-F1
#
_entry.id   AF-A0A939Y276-F1
#
_cell.length_a   1.000
_cell.length_b   1.000
_cell.length_c   1.000
_cell.angle_alpha   90.00
_cell.angle_beta   90.00
_cell.angle_gamma   90.00
#
_symmetry.space_group_name_H-M   'P 1'
#
loop_
_entity.id
_entity.type
_entity.pdbx_description
1 polymer ?
#
loop_
_entity_poly.entity_id
_entity_poly.type
_entity_poly.pdbx_seq_one_letter_code
_entity_poly.pdbx_strand_id
1 'polypeptide(L)'
;MKFFDKLEQKFGRFAVKNLTVYIIILNVAGLILMYTNPMFYYLHLSLDMERIFAGEVWRLFTFVIYPSTTSILWFFLEMFILYSLGSTLERLWGRFYYNLYIFLGLFFMVIAALAVYLISGDVLFLTPSNLYLTLLLAFAMTLPDMQFLLYFIIPVKAKYLAIFYVGLMVYQFIKGDWTSRIAIIASFANALIFFLLIRSPAKRVQQAYRKHQFDSKVREAARKTEHMRPFGGARHTCAVCGRTEKDDPNLEFRYCSKCIGNREYCQDHLYTHVHITGDPGDGNY
;
A
#
# COMPACT_ATOMS: atom_id res chain seq x y z
N MET A 1 -14.30 15.12 -14.39
CA MET A 1 -13.10 15.14 -13.51
C MET A 1 -12.76 16.52 -12.90
N LYS A 2 -13.41 17.65 -13.26
CA LYS A 2 -13.09 18.98 -12.69
C LYS A 2 -13.66 19.28 -11.28
N PHE A 3 -14.59 18.47 -10.76
CA PHE A 3 -15.27 18.76 -9.48
C PHE A 3 -14.43 18.35 -8.27
N PHE A 4 -13.87 17.14 -8.28
CA PHE A 4 -13.08 16.64 -7.15
C PHE A 4 -11.70 17.28 -7.05
N ASP A 5 -11.06 17.65 -8.16
CA ASP A 5 -9.82 18.43 -8.14
C ASP A 5 -10.09 19.83 -7.53
N LYS A 6 -11.27 20.43 -7.79
CA LYS A 6 -11.71 21.66 -7.13
C LYS A 6 -12.04 21.44 -5.64
N LEU A 7 -12.63 20.30 -5.28
CA LEU A 7 -12.86 19.94 -3.88
C LEU A 7 -11.55 19.72 -3.13
N GLU A 8 -10.56 19.06 -3.74
CA GLU A 8 -9.23 18.88 -3.15
C GLU A 8 -8.55 20.23 -2.97
N GLN A 9 -8.60 21.12 -3.96
CA GLN A 9 -8.06 22.48 -3.82
C GLN A 9 -8.73 23.28 -2.70
N LYS A 10 -10.05 23.13 -2.51
CA LYS A 10 -10.82 23.90 -1.52
C LYS A 10 -10.78 23.30 -0.11
N PHE A 11 -10.81 21.97 -0.01
CA PHE A 11 -10.96 21.24 1.25
C PHE A 11 -9.74 20.39 1.64
N GLY A 12 -8.72 20.28 0.78
CA GLY A 12 -7.52 19.50 1.06
C GLY A 12 -6.76 19.94 2.32
N ARG A 13 -6.88 21.23 2.70
CA ARG A 13 -6.31 21.77 3.95
C ARG A 13 -6.95 21.21 5.23
N PHE A 14 -8.18 20.71 5.15
CA PHE A 14 -8.91 20.11 6.28
C PHE A 14 -8.71 18.59 6.39
N ALA A 15 -7.98 17.99 5.44
CA ALA A 15 -7.71 16.55 5.49
C ALA A 15 -6.82 16.22 6.69
N VAL A 16 -7.31 15.32 7.55
CA VAL A 16 -6.60 14.87 8.74
C VAL A 16 -5.40 14.02 8.31
N LYS A 17 -4.22 14.35 8.82
CA LYS A 17 -3.00 13.56 8.59
C LYS A 17 -3.03 12.33 9.49
N ASN A 18 -2.64 11.17 8.97
CA ASN A 18 -2.58 9.91 9.73
C ASN A 18 -3.94 9.51 10.30
N LEU A 19 -5.02 9.67 9.53
CA LEU A 19 -6.40 9.37 9.97
C LEU A 19 -6.52 7.95 10.54
N THR A 20 -5.82 6.98 9.95
CA THR A 20 -5.77 5.59 10.43
C THR A 20 -5.34 5.47 11.89
N VAL A 21 -4.40 6.30 12.34
CA VAL A 21 -3.90 6.27 13.73
C VAL A 21 -4.99 6.70 14.70
N TYR A 22 -5.79 7.71 14.36
CA TYR A 22 -6.92 8.12 15.18
C TYR A 22 -7.97 7.00 15.30
N ILE A 23 -8.25 6.30 14.20
CA ILE A 23 -9.16 5.14 14.23
C ILE A 23 -8.62 4.05 15.16
N ILE A 24 -7.31 3.77 15.10
CA ILE A 24 -6.66 2.79 15.99
C ILE A 24 -6.78 3.24 17.46
N ILE A 25 -6.50 4.51 17.78
CA ILE A 25 -6.64 5.04 19.14
C ILE A 25 -8.08 4.87 19.65
N LEU A 26 -9.08 5.18 18.82
CA LEU A 26 -10.48 4.98 19.16
C LEU A 26 -10.81 3.51 19.40
N ASN A 27 -10.28 2.60 18.58
CA ASN A 27 -10.49 1.16 18.76
C ASN A 27 -9.79 0.61 20.02
N VAL A 28 -8.62 1.15 20.38
CA VAL A 28 -7.94 0.81 21.65
C VAL A 28 -8.79 1.26 22.83
N ALA A 29 -9.33 2.49 22.78
CA ALA A 29 -10.26 2.97 23.81
C ALA A 29 -11.52 2.10 23.90
N GLY A 30 -12.06 1.67 22.75
CA GLY A 30 -13.18 0.73 22.70
C GLY A 30 -12.85 -0.64 23.25
N LEU A 31 -11.65 -1.18 23.02
CA LEU A 31 -11.21 -2.44 23.62
C LEU A 31 -11.19 -2.34 25.14
N ILE A 32 -10.61 -1.27 25.70
CA ILE A 32 -10.61 -1.02 27.14
C ILE A 32 -12.05 -0.92 27.67
N LEU A 33 -12.92 -0.22 26.95
CA LEU A 33 -14.33 -0.11 27.30
C LEU A 33 -15.04 -1.47 27.32
N MET A 34 -14.79 -2.32 26.33
CA MET A 34 -15.38 -3.65 26.26
C MET A 34 -14.94 -4.56 27.41
N TYR A 35 -13.74 -4.37 27.97
CA TYR A 35 -13.28 -5.10 29.15
C TYR A 35 -13.78 -4.53 30.47
N THR A 36 -14.03 -3.23 30.55
CA THR A 36 -14.42 -2.55 31.80
C THR A 36 -15.93 -2.47 31.97
N ASN A 37 -16.65 -2.07 30.92
CA ASN A 37 -18.10 -1.99 30.90
C ASN A 37 -18.64 -2.13 29.46
N PRO A 38 -18.86 -3.37 28.98
CA PRO A 38 -19.35 -3.58 27.62
C PRO A 38 -20.76 -3.02 27.40
N MET A 39 -21.60 -3.02 28.44
CA MET A 39 -22.97 -2.49 28.35
C MET A 39 -22.99 -0.99 28.09
N PHE A 40 -22.00 -0.23 28.60
CA PHE A 40 -21.89 1.20 28.32
C PHE A 40 -21.80 1.49 26.82
N TYR A 41 -21.07 0.67 26.07
CA TYR A 41 -20.99 0.83 24.61
C TYR A 41 -22.38 0.69 23.95
N TYR A 42 -23.08 -0.41 24.23
CA TYR A 42 -24.39 -0.66 23.61
C TYR A 42 -25.46 0.34 24.06
N LEU A 43 -25.38 0.81 25.30
CA LEU A 43 -26.35 1.74 25.86
C LEU A 43 -26.11 3.20 25.49
N HIS A 44 -24.90 3.61 25.08
CA HIS A 44 -24.60 5.03 24.83
C HIS A 44 -23.87 5.33 23.52
N LEU A 45 -23.12 4.38 22.95
CA LEU A 45 -22.18 4.66 21.87
C LEU A 45 -22.50 3.93 20.56
N SER A 46 -23.22 2.82 20.62
CA SER A 46 -23.63 2.03 19.45
C SER A 46 -24.48 2.84 18.48
N LEU A 47 -24.40 2.49 17.20
CA LEU A 47 -25.25 3.11 16.18
C LEU A 47 -26.68 2.62 16.35
N ASP A 48 -27.56 3.49 16.81
CA ASP A 48 -28.98 3.22 17.05
C ASP A 48 -29.79 4.42 16.58
N MET A 49 -30.59 4.21 15.53
CA MET A 49 -31.33 5.26 14.85
C MET A 49 -32.51 5.78 15.68
N GLU A 50 -33.16 4.90 16.46
CA GLU A 50 -34.25 5.29 17.35
C GLU A 50 -33.76 6.33 18.36
N ARG A 51 -32.62 6.04 19.00
CA ARG A 51 -32.00 6.92 19.98
C ARG A 51 -31.41 8.19 19.38
N ILE A 52 -30.90 8.12 18.14
CA ILE A 52 -30.48 9.31 17.40
C ILE A 52 -31.66 10.26 17.19
N PHE A 53 -32.82 9.75 16.80
CA PHE A 53 -34.03 10.57 16.68
C PHE A 53 -34.54 11.09 18.03
N ALA A 54 -34.26 10.38 19.12
CA ALA A 54 -34.50 10.86 20.49
C ALA A 54 -33.48 11.92 20.97
N GLY A 55 -32.47 12.27 20.18
CA GLY A 55 -31.51 13.35 20.46
C GLY A 55 -30.06 12.90 20.71
N GLU A 56 -29.76 11.60 20.70
CA GLU A 56 -28.40 11.07 20.94
C GLU A 56 -27.52 11.12 19.68
N VAL A 57 -27.33 12.32 19.11
CA VAL A 57 -26.65 12.53 17.81
C VAL A 57 -25.18 12.10 17.77
N TRP A 58 -24.51 11.97 18.91
CA TRP A 58 -23.12 11.53 18.98
C TRP A 58 -22.93 10.09 18.47
N ARG A 59 -24.00 9.26 18.49
CA ARG A 59 -23.99 7.88 17.97
C ARG A 59 -23.64 7.78 16.50
N LEU A 60 -23.83 8.86 15.73
CA LEU A 60 -23.40 8.95 14.33
C LEU A 60 -21.87 8.86 14.17
N PHE A 61 -21.10 9.07 15.24
CA PHE A 61 -19.64 9.06 15.22
C PHE A 61 -19.04 8.05 16.21
N THR A 62 -19.67 7.85 17.37
CA THR A 62 -19.11 7.02 18.46
C THR A 62 -19.11 5.53 18.15
N PHE A 63 -19.93 5.04 17.22
CA PHE A 63 -19.98 3.62 16.87
C PHE A 63 -18.64 3.10 16.30
N VAL A 64 -17.80 4.00 15.78
CA VAL A 64 -16.46 3.69 15.27
C VAL A 64 -15.50 3.20 16.36
N ILE A 65 -15.82 3.46 17.63
CA ILE A 65 -15.02 3.07 18.79
C ILE A 65 -15.05 1.54 18.99
N TYR A 66 -16.09 0.84 18.54
CA TYR A 66 -16.25 -0.59 18.81
C TYR A 66 -15.09 -1.44 18.28
N PRO A 67 -14.44 -2.25 19.12
CA PRO A 67 -13.40 -3.15 18.65
C PRO A 67 -14.04 -4.30 17.88
N SER A 68 -13.50 -4.60 16.70
CA SER A 68 -13.86 -5.75 15.87
C SER A 68 -13.63 -7.10 16.56
N THR A 69 -12.68 -7.17 17.50
CA THR A 69 -12.38 -8.36 18.29
C THR A 69 -11.97 -7.98 19.70
N THR A 70 -12.38 -8.79 20.66
CA THR A 70 -11.94 -8.69 22.07
C THR A 70 -10.68 -9.49 22.33
N SER A 71 -10.24 -10.36 21.42
CA SER A 71 -9.01 -11.13 21.61
C SER A 71 -7.78 -10.23 21.43
N ILE A 72 -6.99 -10.01 22.49
CA ILE A 72 -5.84 -9.09 22.50
C ILE A 72 -4.86 -9.36 21.33
N LEU A 73 -4.51 -10.62 21.09
CA LEU A 73 -3.59 -11.00 20.03
C LEU A 73 -4.13 -10.63 18.65
N TRP A 74 -5.39 -11.01 18.38
CA TRP A 74 -6.05 -10.72 17.10
C TRP A 74 -6.28 -9.23 16.91
N PHE A 75 -6.61 -8.51 17.98
CA PHE A 75 -6.76 -7.06 17.99
C PHE A 75 -5.46 -6.38 17.56
N PHE A 76 -4.32 -6.76 18.17
CA PHE A 76 -3.03 -6.19 17.81
C PHE A 76 -2.66 -6.46 16.35
N LEU A 77 -2.87 -7.69 15.88
CA LEU A 77 -2.63 -8.08 14.49
C LEU A 77 -3.50 -7.24 13.54
N GLU A 78 -4.78 -7.08 13.86
CA GLU A 78 -5.72 -6.30 13.07
C GLU A 78 -5.34 -4.82 13.02
N MET A 79 -4.98 -4.20 14.15
CA MET A 79 -4.52 -2.81 14.19
C MET A 79 -3.22 -2.61 13.41
N PHE A 80 -2.30 -3.59 13.46
CA PHE A 80 -1.08 -3.57 12.65
C PHE A 80 -1.39 -3.61 11.15
N ILE A 81 -2.26 -4.54 10.73
CA ILE A 81 -2.70 -4.64 9.34
C ILE A 81 -3.41 -3.35 8.91
N LEU A 82 -4.34 -2.85 9.72
CA LEU A 82 -5.07 -1.62 9.48
C LEU A 82 -4.12 -0.43 9.28
N TYR A 83 -3.13 -0.27 10.16
CA TYR A 83 -2.11 0.77 10.04
C TYR A 83 -1.29 0.64 8.76
N SER A 84 -0.85 -0.58 8.43
CA SER A 84 -0.06 -0.86 7.24
C SER A 84 -0.82 -0.53 5.95
N LEU A 85 -2.07 -1.02 5.85
CA LEU A 85 -2.95 -0.76 4.71
C LEU A 85 -3.31 0.72 4.61
N GLY A 86 -3.81 1.31 5.71
CA GLY A 86 -4.29 2.68 5.76
C GLY A 86 -3.19 3.69 5.47
N SER A 87 -2.01 3.55 6.09
CA SER A 87 -0.88 4.45 5.83
C SER A 87 -0.36 4.33 4.39
N THR A 88 -0.38 3.12 3.80
CA THR A 88 0.01 2.91 2.41
C THR A 88 -0.98 3.57 1.46
N LEU A 89 -2.28 3.42 1.70
CA LEU A 89 -3.30 4.07 0.89
C LEU A 89 -3.31 5.59 1.06
N GLU A 90 -3.11 6.12 2.27
CA GLU A 90 -3.00 7.57 2.51
C GLU A 90 -1.81 8.18 1.76
N ARG A 91 -0.67 7.48 1.70
CA ARG A 91 0.49 7.89 0.90
C ARG A 91 0.23 7.81 -0.60
N LEU A 92 -0.49 6.78 -1.06
CA LEU A 92 -0.74 6.54 -2.48
C LEU A 92 -1.85 7.40 -3.05
N TRP A 93 -2.89 7.72 -2.29
CA TRP A 93 -3.99 8.53 -2.81
C TRP A 93 -3.87 9.99 -2.43
N GLY A 94 -3.05 10.31 -1.42
CA GLY A 94 -3.04 11.61 -0.79
C GLY A 94 -4.09 11.72 0.30
N ARG A 95 -3.85 12.64 1.23
CA ARG A 95 -4.63 12.79 2.48
C ARG A 95 -6.11 13.02 2.22
N PHE A 96 -6.43 13.89 1.27
CA PHE A 96 -7.80 14.27 0.98
C PHE A 96 -8.64 13.08 0.50
N TYR A 97 -8.17 12.34 -0.51
CA TYR A 97 -8.90 11.20 -1.05
C TYR A 97 -9.01 10.05 -0.05
N TYR A 98 -7.99 9.82 0.77
CA TYR A 98 -8.05 8.83 1.85
C TYR A 98 -9.09 9.19 2.91
N ASN A 99 -9.10 10.45 3.37
CA ASN A 99 -10.11 10.95 4.31
C ASN A 99 -11.51 10.82 3.72
N LEU A 100 -11.70 11.28 2.48
CA LEU A 100 -12.97 11.20 1.77
C LEU A 100 -13.48 9.75 1.68
N TYR A 101 -12.60 8.80 1.38
CA TYR A 101 -12.95 7.39 1.31
C TYR A 101 -13.43 6.83 2.65
N ILE A 102 -12.73 7.12 3.75
CA ILE A 102 -13.12 6.68 5.09
C ILE A 102 -14.45 7.32 5.50
N PHE A 103 -14.60 8.63 5.34
CA PHE A 103 -15.83 9.33 5.72
C PHE A 103 -17.03 8.92 4.88
N LEU A 104 -16.85 8.65 3.58
CA LEU A 104 -17.91 8.07 2.75
C LEU A 104 -18.30 6.68 3.22
N GLY A 105 -17.34 5.85 3.63
CA GLY A 105 -17.61 4.55 4.23
C GLY A 105 -18.48 4.66 5.49
N LEU A 106 -18.12 5.55 6.42
CA LEU A 106 -18.91 5.81 7.62
C LEU A 106 -20.31 6.35 7.29
N PHE A 107 -20.41 7.24 6.30
CA PHE A 107 -21.68 7.78 5.83
C PHE A 107 -22.60 6.69 5.26
N PHE A 108 -22.07 5.77 4.46
CA PHE A 108 -22.85 4.63 3.94
C PHE A 108 -23.31 3.68 5.05
N MET A 109 -22.53 3.51 6.11
CA MET A 109 -22.96 2.73 7.29
C MET A 109 -24.14 3.40 7.99
N VAL A 110 -24.07 4.71 8.20
CA VAL A 110 -25.18 5.49 8.78
C VAL A 110 -26.43 5.38 7.91
N ILE A 111 -26.30 5.51 6.58
CA ILE A 111 -27.43 5.31 5.65
C ILE A 111 -28.00 3.90 5.74
N ALA A 112 -27.15 2.87 5.82
CA ALA A 112 -27.59 1.48 5.91
C ALA A 112 -28.40 1.24 7.19
N ALA A 113 -27.92 1.73 8.33
CA ALA A 113 -28.64 1.63 9.59
C ALA A 113 -29.97 2.42 9.56
N LEU A 114 -29.98 3.59 8.93
CA LEU A 114 -31.21 4.37 8.73
C LEU A 114 -32.22 3.63 7.85
N ALA A 115 -31.76 3.03 6.75
CA ALA A 115 -32.61 2.27 5.85
C ALA A 115 -33.25 1.06 6.54
N VAL A 116 -32.47 0.31 7.33
CA VAL A 116 -33.02 -0.82 8.10
C VAL A 116 -34.05 -0.34 9.12
N TYR A 117 -33.74 0.72 9.86
CA TYR A 117 -34.66 1.28 10.84
C TYR A 117 -35.98 1.74 10.21
N LEU A 118 -35.94 2.42 9.05
CA LEU A 118 -37.15 2.90 8.37
C LEU A 118 -37.99 1.77 7.74
N ILE A 119 -37.39 0.64 7.38
CA ILE A 119 -38.09 -0.48 6.72
C ILE A 119 -38.66 -1.46 7.75
N SER A 120 -37.89 -1.79 8.77
CA SER A 120 -38.20 -2.89 9.70
C SER A 120 -38.45 -2.42 11.14
N GLY A 121 -38.05 -1.20 11.49
CA GLY A 121 -38.01 -0.74 12.89
C GLY A 121 -36.86 -1.36 13.70
N ASP A 122 -36.06 -2.23 13.09
CA ASP A 122 -34.97 -2.95 13.74
C ASP A 122 -33.68 -2.12 13.81
N VAL A 123 -32.86 -2.43 14.81
CA VAL A 123 -31.52 -1.86 14.97
C VAL A 123 -30.50 -2.71 14.21
N LEU A 124 -29.87 -2.12 13.19
CA LEU A 124 -28.74 -2.74 12.50
C LEU A 124 -27.43 -2.43 13.24
N PHE A 125 -26.89 -3.44 13.92
CA PHE A 125 -25.59 -3.33 14.59
C PHE A 125 -24.44 -3.38 13.57
N LEU A 126 -24.03 -2.21 13.08
CA LEU A 126 -22.83 -2.07 12.26
C LEU A 126 -21.60 -1.90 13.14
N THR A 127 -20.56 -2.68 12.85
CA THR A 127 -19.25 -2.57 13.48
C THR A 127 -18.22 -2.00 12.50
N PRO A 128 -17.11 -1.43 12.99
CA PRO A 128 -16.00 -0.93 12.17
C PRO A 128 -15.33 -2.00 11.31
N SER A 129 -15.57 -3.28 11.57
CA SER A 129 -15.08 -4.39 10.74
C SER A 129 -15.40 -4.20 9.25
N ASN A 130 -16.61 -3.72 8.93
CA ASN A 130 -17.01 -3.40 7.56
C ASN A 130 -16.11 -2.33 6.93
N LEU A 131 -15.63 -1.36 7.70
CA LEU A 131 -14.74 -0.31 7.23
C LEU A 131 -13.39 -0.91 6.83
N TYR A 132 -12.85 -1.81 7.66
CA TYR A 132 -11.58 -2.50 7.39
C TYR A 132 -11.67 -3.39 6.16
N LEU A 133 -12.82 -4.04 5.96
CA LEU A 133 -13.07 -4.87 4.80
C LEU A 133 -13.15 -4.04 3.51
N THR A 134 -13.81 -2.88 3.54
CA THR A 134 -13.79 -1.96 2.39
C THR A 134 -12.36 -1.45 2.12
N LEU A 135 -11.59 -1.12 3.16
CA LEU A 135 -10.20 -0.70 3.04
C LEU A 135 -9.31 -1.77 2.39
N LEU A 136 -9.50 -3.04 2.77
CA LEU A 136 -8.80 -4.18 2.16
C LEU A 136 -9.13 -4.30 0.67
N LEU A 137 -10.41 -4.17 0.30
CA LEU A 137 -10.86 -4.15 -1.09
C LEU A 137 -10.18 -3.03 -1.89
N ALA A 138 -10.16 -1.81 -1.34
CA ALA A 138 -9.56 -0.69 -2.03
C ALA A 138 -8.03 -0.79 -2.12
N PHE A 139 -7.39 -1.40 -1.11
CA PHE A 139 -5.98 -1.77 -1.17
C PHE A 139 -5.72 -2.79 -2.29
N ALA A 140 -6.50 -3.87 -2.36
CA ALA A 140 -6.34 -4.91 -3.38
C ALA A 140 -6.56 -4.37 -4.80
N MET A 141 -7.46 -3.41 -4.98
CA MET A 141 -7.64 -2.74 -6.28
C MET A 141 -6.47 -1.83 -6.66
N THR A 142 -5.84 -1.19 -5.67
CA THR A 142 -4.70 -0.27 -5.89
C THR A 142 -3.39 -1.03 -6.08
N LEU A 143 -3.19 -2.10 -5.32
CA LEU A 143 -1.96 -2.88 -5.24
C LEU A 143 -2.25 -4.39 -5.33
N PRO A 144 -2.75 -4.89 -6.47
CA PRO A 144 -3.25 -6.26 -6.59
C PRO A 144 -2.18 -7.33 -6.45
N ASP A 145 -0.93 -7.01 -6.78
CA ASP A 145 0.20 -7.95 -6.75
C ASP A 145 1.02 -7.90 -5.45
N MET A 146 0.66 -7.03 -4.49
CA MET A 146 1.27 -7.04 -3.16
C MET A 146 0.93 -8.34 -2.44
N GLN A 147 1.92 -8.92 -1.76
CA GLN A 147 1.79 -10.19 -1.06
C GLN A 147 1.62 -9.96 0.44
N PHE A 148 0.71 -10.71 1.05
CA PHE A 148 0.53 -10.84 2.48
C PHE A 148 0.92 -12.26 2.89
N LEU A 149 1.68 -12.40 3.98
CA LEU A 149 2.00 -13.72 4.51
C LEU A 149 0.85 -14.19 5.42
N LEU A 150 0.01 -15.07 4.89
CA LEU A 150 -1.03 -15.74 5.66
C LEU A 150 -0.37 -16.69 6.67
N TYR A 151 -0.69 -16.53 7.96
CA TYR A 151 -0.07 -17.27 9.07
C TYR A 151 1.46 -17.23 9.06
N PHE A 152 2.06 -16.16 8.53
CA PHE A 152 3.51 -16.03 8.35
C PHE A 152 4.18 -17.08 7.44
N ILE A 153 3.40 -17.92 6.74
CA ILE A 153 3.92 -19.03 5.93
C ILE A 153 3.58 -18.84 4.45
N ILE A 154 2.31 -18.57 4.13
CA ILE A 154 1.81 -18.63 2.74
C ILE A 154 1.71 -17.22 2.16
N PRO A 155 2.52 -16.84 1.15
CA PRO A 155 2.40 -15.55 0.49
C PRO A 155 1.17 -15.54 -0.43
N VAL A 156 0.15 -14.76 -0.05
CA VAL A 156 -1.09 -14.58 -0.81
C VAL A 156 -1.15 -13.16 -1.37
N LYS A 157 -1.40 -13.02 -2.67
CA LYS A 157 -1.57 -11.69 -3.29
C LYS A 157 -2.88 -11.05 -2.85
N ALA A 158 -2.87 -9.73 -2.66
CA ALA A 158 -4.02 -8.92 -2.25
C ALA A 158 -5.28 -9.18 -3.10
N LYS A 159 -5.11 -9.36 -4.42
CA LYS A 159 -6.22 -9.66 -5.33
C LYS A 159 -6.97 -10.95 -4.99
N TYR A 160 -6.27 -11.99 -4.52
CA TYR A 160 -6.91 -13.26 -4.16
C TYR A 160 -7.72 -13.12 -2.87
N LEU A 161 -7.19 -12.38 -1.88
CA LEU A 161 -7.94 -12.07 -0.65
C LEU A 161 -9.21 -11.29 -0.96
N ALA A 162 -9.14 -10.29 -1.85
CA ALA A 162 -10.32 -9.53 -2.26
C ALA A 162 -11.34 -10.39 -3.02
N ILE A 163 -10.90 -11.27 -3.94
CA ILE A 163 -11.81 -12.19 -4.65
C ILE A 163 -12.50 -13.14 -3.66
N PHE A 164 -11.75 -13.73 -2.74
CA PHE A 164 -12.29 -14.59 -1.71
C PHE A 164 -13.34 -13.86 -0.85
N TYR A 165 -13.02 -12.64 -0.42
CA TYR A 165 -13.93 -11.80 0.35
C TYR A 165 -15.21 -11.44 -0.42
N VAL A 166 -15.08 -11.01 -1.68
CA VAL A 166 -16.25 -10.72 -2.53
C VAL A 166 -17.11 -11.96 -2.71
N GLY A 167 -16.50 -13.14 -2.88
CA GLY A 167 -17.21 -14.42 -2.94
C GLY A 167 -18.01 -14.71 -1.67
N LEU A 168 -17.42 -14.47 -0.49
CA LEU A 168 -18.12 -14.60 0.79
C LEU A 168 -19.29 -13.62 0.92
N MET A 169 -19.11 -12.37 0.49
CA MET A 169 -20.18 -11.37 0.51
C MET A 169 -21.32 -11.73 -0.44
N VAL A 170 -21.03 -12.25 -1.63
CA VAL A 170 -22.06 -12.72 -2.57
C VAL A 170 -22.82 -13.92 -1.99
N TYR A 171 -22.11 -14.86 -1.37
CA TYR A 171 -22.74 -15.98 -0.68
C TYR A 171 -23.67 -15.51 0.46
N GLN A 172 -23.19 -14.58 1.30
CA GLN A 172 -23.99 -13.98 2.36
C GLN A 172 -25.17 -13.16 1.80
N PHE A 173 -25.02 -12.51 0.65
CA PHE A 173 -26.12 -11.79 0.02
C PHE A 173 -27.26 -12.73 -0.40
N ILE A 174 -26.92 -13.90 -0.94
CA ILE A 174 -27.89 -14.91 -1.39
C ILE A 174 -28.56 -15.60 -0.20
N LYS A 175 -27.78 -16.01 0.81
CA LYS A 175 -28.27 -16.80 1.96
C LYS A 175 -28.73 -15.97 3.15
N GLY A 176 -28.29 -14.73 3.24
CA GLY A 176 -28.55 -13.82 4.34
C GLY A 176 -29.94 -13.22 4.30
N ASP A 177 -30.29 -12.65 5.44
CA ASP A 177 -31.49 -11.88 5.71
C ASP A 177 -31.46 -10.50 5.02
N TRP A 178 -32.59 -9.78 5.05
CA TRP A 178 -32.71 -8.49 4.39
C TRP A 178 -31.74 -7.44 4.97
N THR A 179 -31.44 -7.51 6.27
CA THR A 179 -30.54 -6.55 6.92
C THR A 179 -29.09 -6.71 6.46
N SER A 180 -28.61 -7.96 6.35
CA SER A 180 -27.26 -8.23 5.83
C SER A 180 -27.13 -7.83 4.35
N ARG A 181 -28.18 -7.97 3.54
CA ARG A 181 -28.20 -7.48 2.15
C ARG A 181 -28.00 -5.98 2.07
N ILE A 182 -28.68 -5.19 2.92
CA ILE A 182 -28.52 -3.73 2.96
C ILE A 182 -27.09 -3.35 3.37
N ALA A 183 -26.53 -4.01 4.40
CA ALA A 183 -25.16 -3.76 4.85
C ALA A 183 -24.12 -4.08 3.76
N ILE A 184 -24.32 -5.18 3.03
CA ILE A 184 -23.47 -5.57 1.91
C ILE A 184 -23.57 -4.53 0.78
N ILE A 185 -24.78 -4.12 0.38
CA ILE A 185 -25.00 -3.10 -0.65
C ILE A 185 -24.29 -1.79 -0.28
N ALA A 186 -24.40 -1.34 0.97
CA ALA A 186 -23.73 -0.12 1.45
C ALA A 186 -22.20 -0.24 1.38
N SER A 187 -21.65 -1.40 1.75
CA SER A 187 -20.21 -1.68 1.68
C SER A 187 -19.70 -1.68 0.23
N PHE A 188 -20.45 -2.29 -0.70
CA PHE A 188 -20.13 -2.27 -2.13
C PHE A 188 -20.34 -0.89 -2.75
N ALA A 189 -21.31 -0.10 -2.29
CA ALA A 189 -21.52 1.27 -2.76
C ALA A 189 -20.29 2.14 -2.46
N ASN A 190 -19.71 2.02 -1.26
CA ASN A 190 -18.45 2.69 -0.91
C ASN A 190 -17.30 2.27 -1.85
N ALA A 191 -17.16 0.96 -2.12
CA ALA A 191 -16.14 0.45 -3.03
C ALA A 191 -16.37 0.86 -4.50
N LEU A 192 -17.62 0.93 -4.96
CA LEU A 192 -17.98 1.35 -6.31
C LEU A 192 -17.67 2.84 -6.53
N ILE A 193 -17.99 3.67 -5.54
CA ILE A 193 -17.69 5.11 -5.55
C ILE A 193 -16.18 5.33 -5.58
N PHE A 194 -15.41 4.55 -4.81
CA PHE A 194 -13.96 4.51 -4.93
C PHE A 194 -13.49 4.21 -6.37
N PHE A 195 -14.05 3.17 -6.99
CA PHE A 195 -13.68 2.75 -8.34
C PHE A 195 -14.04 3.79 -9.42
N LEU A 196 -15.17 4.48 -9.27
CA LEU A 196 -15.64 5.47 -10.25
C LEU A 196 -14.94 6.83 -10.09
N LEU A 197 -14.60 7.23 -8.86
CA LEU A 197 -14.18 8.60 -8.55
C LEU A 197 -12.69 8.73 -8.26
N ILE A 198 -12.06 7.74 -7.63
CA ILE A 198 -10.67 7.81 -7.13
C ILE A 198 -9.70 7.03 -8.04
N ARG A 199 -10.22 6.32 -9.05
CA ARG A 199 -9.41 5.53 -10.01
C ARG A 199 -8.44 6.37 -10.85
N SER A 200 -8.72 7.64 -11.15
CA SER A 200 -7.78 8.49 -11.92
C SER A 200 -6.59 9.02 -11.10
N PRO A 201 -6.74 9.51 -9.85
CA PRO A 201 -5.59 9.79 -8.99
C PRO A 201 -4.86 8.49 -8.57
N ALA A 202 -5.58 7.43 -8.20
CA ALA A 202 -4.97 6.16 -7.82
C ALA A 202 -4.13 5.53 -8.94
N LYS A 203 -4.59 5.58 -10.20
CA LYS A 203 -3.79 5.12 -11.36
C LYS A 203 -2.55 5.99 -11.60
N ARG A 204 -2.67 7.32 -11.49
CA ARG A 204 -1.52 8.23 -11.60
C ARG A 204 -0.45 7.91 -10.56
N VAL A 205 -0.86 7.68 -9.32
CA VAL A 205 0.10 7.36 -8.26
C VAL A 205 0.62 5.92 -8.36
N GLN A 206 -0.19 4.96 -8.82
CA GLN A 206 0.30 3.62 -9.10
C GLN A 206 1.37 3.62 -10.20
N GLN A 207 1.21 4.45 -11.23
CA GLN A 207 2.24 4.67 -12.26
C GLN A 207 3.49 5.33 -11.68
N ALA A 208 3.33 6.34 -10.82
CA ALA A 208 4.45 6.98 -10.12
C ALA A 208 5.20 6.03 -9.18
N TYR A 209 4.49 5.17 -8.45
CA TYR A 209 5.09 4.16 -7.56
C TYR A 209 5.84 3.08 -8.33
N ARG A 210 5.26 2.58 -9.43
CA ARG A 210 5.95 1.64 -10.33
C ARG A 210 7.22 2.26 -10.91
N LYS A 211 7.15 3.53 -11.33
CA LYS A 211 8.32 4.29 -11.80
C LYS A 211 9.38 4.42 -10.69
N HIS A 212 8.99 4.77 -9.47
CA HIS A 212 9.92 4.87 -8.35
C HIS A 212 10.58 3.52 -7.98
N GLN A 213 9.81 2.41 -7.98
CA GLN A 213 10.37 1.07 -7.79
C GLN A 213 11.33 0.68 -8.91
N PHE A 214 11.02 1.04 -10.15
CA PHE A 214 11.92 0.84 -11.26
C PHE A 214 13.21 1.68 -11.10
N ASP A 215 13.07 2.98 -10.83
CA ASP A 215 14.18 3.91 -10.65
C ASP A 215 15.10 3.50 -9.49
N SER A 216 14.55 3.01 -8.38
CA SER A 216 15.33 2.50 -7.24
C SER A 216 16.12 1.24 -7.60
N LYS A 217 15.51 0.28 -8.32
CA LYS A 217 16.22 -0.91 -8.82
C LYS A 217 17.31 -0.55 -9.82
N VAL A 218 17.06 0.42 -10.72
CA VAL A 218 18.07 0.93 -11.67
C VAL A 218 19.23 1.59 -10.91
N ARG A 219 18.95 2.40 -9.89
CA ARG A 219 19.99 3.01 -9.04
C ARG A 219 20.79 1.99 -8.25
N GLU A 220 20.15 0.95 -7.72
CA GLU A 220 20.83 -0.13 -7.02
C GLU A 220 21.73 -0.95 -7.96
N ALA A 221 21.25 -1.26 -9.17
CA ALA A 221 22.05 -1.91 -10.21
C ALA A 221 23.23 -1.02 -10.66
N ALA A 222 23.04 0.30 -10.77
CA ALA A 222 24.10 1.26 -11.06
C ALA A 222 25.17 1.28 -9.95
N ARG A 223 24.78 1.23 -8.66
CA ARG A 223 25.73 1.14 -7.54
C ARG A 223 26.50 -0.18 -7.50
N LYS A 224 25.83 -1.30 -7.79
CA LYS A 224 26.50 -2.62 -7.86
C LYS A 224 27.51 -2.68 -9.00
N THR A 225 27.18 -2.11 -10.15
CA THR A 225 28.13 -1.98 -11.27
C THR A 225 29.25 -0.98 -10.96
N GLU A 226 29.01 0.06 -10.16
CA GLU A 226 30.05 0.97 -9.68
C GLU A 226 31.05 0.28 -8.74
N HIS A 227 30.60 -0.60 -7.84
CA HIS A 227 31.48 -1.41 -6.98
C HIS A 227 32.21 -2.56 -7.70
N MET A 228 31.72 -2.99 -8.87
CA MET A 228 32.45 -3.93 -9.74
C MET A 228 33.44 -3.25 -10.68
N ARG A 229 33.54 -1.92 -10.69
CA ARG A 229 34.60 -1.24 -11.46
C ARG A 229 35.94 -1.50 -10.80
N PRO A 230 36.93 -2.09 -11.50
CA PRO A 230 38.28 -2.20 -10.99
C PRO A 230 38.80 -0.81 -10.60
N PHE A 231 39.53 -0.76 -9.48
CA PHE A 231 40.29 0.38 -8.94
C PHE A 231 39.83 1.79 -9.39
N GLY A 232 39.11 2.49 -8.51
CA GLY A 232 38.90 3.94 -8.65
C GLY A 232 37.84 4.36 -9.67
N GLY A 233 37.09 3.44 -10.26
CA GLY A 233 35.97 3.77 -11.16
C GLY A 233 36.39 4.20 -12.57
N ALA A 234 37.61 3.83 -12.99
CA ALA A 234 38.06 3.94 -14.36
C ALA A 234 37.41 2.87 -15.24
N ARG A 235 36.97 3.24 -16.45
CA ARG A 235 36.51 2.29 -17.48
C ARG A 235 37.67 1.55 -18.14
N HIS A 236 38.82 2.21 -18.25
CA HIS A 236 39.98 1.71 -18.96
C HIS A 236 41.19 1.59 -18.04
N THR A 237 41.94 0.50 -18.18
CA THR A 237 43.15 0.24 -17.39
C THR A 237 44.17 -0.48 -18.24
N CYS A 238 45.41 0.04 -18.30
CA CYS A 238 46.47 -0.58 -19.08
C CYS A 238 46.98 -1.86 -18.39
N ALA A 239 47.00 -2.97 -19.12
CA ALA A 239 47.48 -4.26 -18.61
C ALA A 239 48.98 -4.31 -18.27
N VAL A 240 49.79 -3.35 -18.76
CA VAL A 240 51.26 -3.32 -18.54
C VAL A 240 51.62 -2.42 -17.35
N CYS A 241 51.14 -1.18 -17.33
CA CYS A 241 51.54 -0.18 -16.34
C CYS A 241 50.46 0.16 -15.29
N GLY A 242 49.25 -0.38 -15.43
CA GLY A 242 48.14 -0.12 -14.49
C GLY A 242 47.55 1.29 -14.54
N ARG A 243 48.05 2.20 -15.40
CA ARG A 243 47.46 3.54 -15.57
C ARG A 243 46.02 3.46 -16.06
N THR A 244 45.22 4.41 -15.62
CA THR A 244 43.79 4.52 -15.90
C THR A 244 43.46 5.83 -16.61
N GLU A 245 42.26 5.91 -17.21
CA GLU A 245 41.74 7.15 -17.83
C GLU A 245 41.62 8.35 -16.87
N LYS A 246 41.78 8.12 -15.56
CA LYS A 246 41.73 9.16 -14.52
C LYS A 246 43.10 9.78 -14.21
N ASP A 247 44.19 9.10 -14.58
CA ASP A 247 45.55 9.56 -14.28
C ASP A 247 46.00 10.67 -15.24
N ASP A 248 45.55 10.66 -16.50
CA ASP A 248 45.79 11.72 -17.48
C ASP A 248 44.62 11.79 -18.50
N PRO A 249 43.98 12.96 -18.69
CA PRO A 249 42.89 13.14 -19.66
C PRO A 249 43.26 12.89 -21.12
N ASN A 250 44.54 12.91 -21.48
CA ASN A 250 45.01 12.74 -22.87
C ASN A 250 45.42 11.29 -23.20
N LEU A 251 45.32 10.35 -22.25
CA LEU A 251 45.66 8.94 -22.49
C LEU A 251 44.54 8.22 -23.26
N GLU A 252 44.84 7.75 -24.47
CA GLU A 252 43.97 6.82 -25.20
C GLU A 252 44.28 5.36 -24.85
N PHE A 253 43.22 4.55 -24.69
CA PHE A 253 43.31 3.11 -24.48
C PHE A 253 42.77 2.35 -25.70
N ARG A 254 43.50 1.33 -26.16
CA ARG A 254 43.12 0.51 -27.31
C ARG A 254 43.37 -0.97 -27.03
N TYR A 255 42.62 -1.83 -27.72
CA TYR A 255 42.82 -3.28 -27.67
C TYR A 255 43.87 -3.70 -28.69
N CYS A 256 44.69 -4.69 -28.32
CA CYS A 256 45.56 -5.36 -29.27
C CYS A 256 44.82 -6.54 -29.91
N SER A 257 44.73 -6.59 -31.24
CA SER A 257 44.06 -7.67 -31.98
C SER A 257 44.80 -9.01 -31.91
N LYS A 258 46.08 -9.03 -31.50
CA LYS A 258 46.93 -10.23 -31.45
C LYS A 258 46.98 -10.88 -30.06
N CYS A 259 46.56 -10.17 -29.02
CA CYS A 259 46.60 -10.65 -27.64
C CYS A 259 45.32 -11.40 -27.28
N ILE A 260 45.44 -12.39 -26.38
CA ILE A 260 44.30 -13.16 -25.88
C ILE A 260 43.63 -12.47 -24.69
N GLY A 261 42.29 -12.47 -24.75
CA GLY A 261 41.44 -11.72 -23.84
C GLY A 261 41.33 -10.25 -24.25
N ASN A 262 40.23 -9.61 -23.89
CA ASN A 262 39.97 -8.19 -24.16
C ASN A 262 40.82 -7.29 -23.24
N ARG A 263 42.15 -7.39 -23.32
CA ARG A 263 43.09 -6.58 -22.56
C ARG A 263 43.32 -5.24 -23.27
N GLU A 264 43.26 -4.16 -22.50
CA GLU A 264 43.47 -2.79 -22.99
C GLU A 264 44.90 -2.32 -22.71
N TYR A 265 45.44 -1.52 -23.63
CA TYR A 265 46.78 -0.93 -23.53
C TYR A 265 46.68 0.58 -23.76
N CYS A 266 47.42 1.37 -22.99
CA CYS A 266 47.54 2.81 -23.26
C CYS A 266 48.38 3.06 -24.52
N GLN A 267 48.26 4.25 -25.12
CA GLN A 267 48.98 4.64 -26.33
C GLN A 267 50.49 4.33 -26.30
N ASP A 268 51.14 4.51 -25.14
CA ASP A 268 52.57 4.24 -24.94
C ASP A 268 52.94 2.75 -24.96
N HIS A 269 52.00 1.87 -24.55
CA HIS A 269 52.23 0.43 -24.41
C HIS A 269 51.58 -0.41 -25.52
N LEU A 270 50.73 0.20 -26.35
CA LEU A 270 50.02 -0.51 -27.43
C LEU A 270 50.97 -1.16 -28.44
N TYR A 271 52.12 -0.54 -28.72
CA TYR A 271 53.09 -1.03 -29.71
C TYR A 271 54.36 -1.63 -29.10
N THR A 272 54.52 -1.55 -27.78
CA THR A 272 55.74 -1.98 -27.07
C THR A 272 55.49 -3.16 -26.11
N HIS A 273 54.25 -3.57 -25.92
CA HIS A 273 53.93 -4.74 -25.10
C HIS A 273 54.32 -6.05 -25.79
N VAL A 274 54.67 -7.05 -24.98
CA VAL A 274 54.86 -8.43 -25.44
C VAL A 274 53.49 -9.06 -25.63
N HIS A 275 53.24 -9.62 -26.81
CA HIS A 275 51.97 -10.28 -27.08
C HIS A 275 51.83 -11.55 -26.23
N ILE A 276 50.70 -11.63 -25.52
CA ILE A 276 50.35 -12.79 -24.72
C ILE A 276 49.50 -13.71 -25.59
N THR A 277 50.15 -14.68 -26.22
CA THR A 277 49.54 -15.73 -27.02
C THR A 277 49.58 -17.04 -26.21
N GLY A 278 48.67 -17.20 -25.26
CA GLY A 278 48.46 -18.49 -24.60
C GLY A 278 47.55 -19.37 -25.46
N ASP A 279 47.76 -20.68 -25.52
CA ASP A 279 46.70 -21.58 -26.01
C ASP A 279 45.45 -21.42 -25.10
N PRO A 280 44.18 -21.57 -25.56
CA PRO A 280 42.97 -21.34 -24.77
C PRO A 280 42.74 -22.32 -23.58
N GLY A 281 43.78 -22.74 -22.87
CA GLY A 281 43.71 -23.77 -21.84
C GLY A 281 44.71 -23.68 -20.68
N ASP A 282 45.69 -22.76 -20.66
CA ASP A 282 46.64 -22.72 -19.54
C ASP A 282 46.36 -21.55 -18.58
N GLY A 283 45.66 -21.88 -17.49
CA GLY A 283 45.23 -20.97 -16.43
C GLY A 283 46.33 -20.61 -15.45
N ASN A 284 47.43 -20.05 -15.92
CA ASN A 284 48.46 -19.48 -15.04
C ASN A 284 48.35 -17.96 -15.01
N TYR A 285 47.85 -17.49 -13.86
CA TYR A 285 47.59 -16.11 -13.46
C TYR A 285 48.85 -15.25 -13.42
#